data_AF-A0A1H5A6F1-F1
#
_entry.id   AF-A0A1H5A6F1-F1
#
_cell.length_a   1.000
_cell.length_b   1.000
_cell.length_c   1.000
_cell.angle_alpha   90.00
_cell.angle_beta   90.00
_cell.angle_gamma   90.00
#
_symmetry.space_group_name_H-M   'P 1'
#
loop_
_entity.id
_entity.type
_entity.pdbx_description
1 polymer ?
#
loop_
_entity_poly.entity_id
_entity_poly.type
_entity_poly.pdbx_seq_one_letter_code
_entity_poly.pdbx_strand_id
1 'polypeptide(L)' 'MSAIQAQALVTGNQKMTDAQWKKEATRLKGAITRAKSRVSTLVTLAEKIEARAAQKAAEEALREHKLNYHELVAG' A
#
# COMPACT_ATOMS: atom_id res chain seq x y z
N MET A 1 5.94 -35.87 3.42
CA MET A 1 6.32 -34.54 2.87
C MET A 1 5.48 -33.51 3.59
N SER A 2 6.11 -32.58 4.30
CA SER A 2 5.45 -31.75 5.31
C SER A 2 4.51 -30.73 4.67
N ALA A 3 3.36 -30.52 5.31
CA ALA A 3 2.34 -29.52 4.94
C ALA A 3 2.88 -28.08 4.87
N ILE A 4 4.11 -27.86 5.33
CA ILE A 4 4.80 -26.56 5.32
C ILE A 4 5.17 -26.13 3.89
N GLN A 5 5.38 -27.07 2.96
CA GLN A 5 5.74 -26.73 1.58
C GLN A 5 4.53 -26.38 0.69
N ALA A 6 3.31 -26.73 1.09
CA ALA A 6 2.09 -26.39 0.34
C ALA A 6 1.61 -24.95 0.60
N GLN A 7 1.94 -24.38 1.76
CA GLN A 7 1.54 -23.01 2.11
C GLN A 7 2.34 -21.95 1.32
N ALA A 8 3.53 -22.30 0.81
CA ALA A 8 4.41 -21.38 0.08
C ALA A 8 4.00 -21.12 -1.38
N LEU A 9 3.15 -21.98 -1.97
CA LEU A 9 2.69 -21.85 -3.36
C LEU A 9 1.41 -21.01 -3.53
N VAL A 10 0.70 -20.71 -2.44
CA VAL A 10 -0.49 -19.83 -2.45
C VAL A 10 -0.11 -18.36 -2.19
N THR A 11 1.12 -18.11 -1.76
CA THR A 11 1.67 -16.77 -1.47
C THR A 11 2.36 -16.12 -2.68
N GLY A 12 2.16 -16.67 -3.88
CA GLY A 12 2.64 -16.10 -5.13
C GLY A 12 1.46 -15.76 -6.04
N ASN A 13 1.17 -14.48 -6.21
CA ASN A 13 0.28 -13.95 -7.24
C ASN A 13 -1.20 -14.39 -7.22
N GLN A 14 -1.93 -14.15 -6.11
CA GLN A 14 -3.36 -13.88 -6.28
C GLN A 14 -3.50 -12.54 -7.01
N LYS A 15 -3.71 -12.59 -8.34
CA LYS A 15 -4.11 -11.42 -9.12
C LYS A 15 -5.35 -10.80 -8.45
N MET A 16 -5.20 -9.60 -7.88
CA MET A 16 -6.32 -8.87 -7.30
C MET A 16 -7.38 -8.62 -8.38
N THR A 17 -8.65 -8.83 -8.03
CA THR A 17 -9.76 -8.39 -8.88
C THR A 17 -9.83 -6.86 -8.94
N ASP A 18 -10.44 -6.30 -9.98
CA ASP A 18 -10.62 -4.85 -10.14
C ASP A 18 -11.25 -4.18 -8.92
N ALA A 19 -12.25 -4.83 -8.29
CA ALA A 19 -12.92 -4.31 -7.11
C ALA A 19 -11.96 -4.24 -5.91
N GLN A 20 -11.16 -5.29 -5.70
CA GLN A 20 -10.14 -5.31 -4.66
C GLN A 20 -9.06 -4.26 -4.95
N TRP A 21 -8.64 -4.14 -6.21
CA TRP A 21 -7.62 -3.18 -6.62
C TRP A 21 -8.06 -1.74 -6.34
N LYS A 22 -9.30 -1.39 -6.69
CA LYS A 22 -9.91 -0.07 -6.40
C LYS A 22 -10.01 0.19 -4.90
N LYS A 23 -10.39 -0.83 -4.11
CA LYS A 23 -10.48 -0.74 -2.65
C LYS A 23 -9.11 -0.45 -2.03
N GLU A 24 -8.07 -1.14 -2.50
CA GLU A 24 -6.71 -0.94 -2.00
C GLU A 24 -6.14 0.43 -2.41
N ALA A 25 -6.36 0.86 -3.65
CA ALA A 25 -6.01 2.21 -4.09
C ALA A 25 -6.69 3.28 -3.23
N THR A 26 -7.95 3.06 -2.84
CA THR A 26 -8.69 3.96 -1.95
C THR A 26 -8.12 3.96 -0.53
N ARG A 27 -7.78 2.78 0.01
CA ARG A 27 -7.15 2.62 1.32
C ARG A 27 -5.84 3.41 1.39
N LEU A 28 -4.98 3.26 0.38
CA LEU A 28 -3.69 3.94 0.29
C LEU A 28 -3.84 5.47 0.17
N LYS A 29 -4.74 5.96 -0.67
CA LYS A 29 -5.08 7.40 -0.73
C LYS A 29 -5.56 7.95 0.62
N GLY A 30 -6.38 7.18 1.33
CA GLY A 30 -6.82 7.53 2.68
C GLY A 30 -5.67 7.59 3.68
N ALA A 31 -4.71 6.67 3.59
CA ALA A 31 -3.52 6.68 4.45
C ALA A 31 -2.65 7.92 4.21
N ILE A 32 -2.41 8.30 2.95
CA ILE A 32 -1.69 9.52 2.58
C ILE A 32 -2.37 10.76 3.17
N THR A 33 -3.69 10.85 3.01
CA THR A 33 -4.47 11.99 3.51
C THR A 33 -4.40 12.11 5.04
N ARG A 34 -4.53 10.99 5.75
CA ARG A 34 -4.40 10.97 7.22
C ARG A 34 -3.00 11.35 7.69
N ALA A 35 -1.96 10.83 7.03
CA ALA A 35 -0.58 11.20 7.34
C ALA A 35 -0.34 12.70 7.13
N LYS A 36 -0.79 13.27 6.01
CA LYS A 36 -0.70 14.70 5.71
C LYS A 36 -1.43 15.56 6.74
N SER A 37 -2.66 15.17 7.10
CA SER A 37 -3.44 15.88 8.13
C SER A 37 -2.71 15.85 9.48
N ARG A 38 -2.13 14.70 9.84
CA ARG A 38 -1.39 14.52 11.09
C ARG A 38 -0.13 15.41 11.14
N VAL A 39 0.59 15.60 10.04
CA VAL A 39 1.75 16.51 10.00
C VAL A 39 1.39 17.94 10.44
N SER A 40 0.18 18.42 10.10
CA SER A 40 -0.27 19.77 10.45
C SER A 40 -0.63 19.95 11.93
N THR A 41 -1.01 18.87 12.61
CA THR A 41 -1.41 18.88 14.03
C THR A 41 -0.27 18.59 14.99
N LEU A 42 0.85 18.07 14.49
CA LEU A 42 2.00 17.69 15.30
C LEU A 42 2.84 18.91 15.70
N VAL A 43 3.33 18.90 16.93
CA VAL A 43 4.09 20.02 17.51
C VAL A 43 5.58 19.80 17.33
N THR A 44 6.06 18.58 17.59
CA THR A 44 7.50 18.30 17.58
C THR A 44 8.03 18.00 16.18
N LEU A 45 9.32 18.28 15.98
CA LEU A 45 10.00 17.98 14.71
C LEU A 45 10.13 16.47 14.48
N ALA A 46 10.38 15.68 15.53
CA ALA A 46 10.52 14.23 15.44
C ALA A 46 9.24 13.58 14.92
N GLU A 47 8.08 13.93 15.50
CA GLU A 47 6.79 13.39 15.05
C GLU A 47 6.48 13.81 13.60
N LYS A 48 6.83 15.04 13.21
CA LYS A 48 6.67 15.52 11.83
C LYS A 48 7.50 14.72 10.85
N ILE A 49 8.72 14.33 11.22
CA ILE A 49 9.59 13.49 10.39
C ILE A 49 8.97 12.10 10.23
N GLU A 50 8.52 11.47 11.31
CA GLU A 50 7.86 10.16 11.27
C GLU A 50 6.58 10.19 10.43
N ALA A 51 5.74 11.21 10.60
CA ALA A 51 4.51 11.35 9.82
C ALA A 51 4.79 11.59 8.33
N ARG A 52 5.87 12.32 7.98
CA ARG A 52 6.34 12.46 6.60
C ARG A 52 6.92 11.17 6.03
N ALA A 53 7.64 10.39 6.83
CA ALA A 53 8.14 9.08 6.41
C ALA A 53 6.98 8.12 6.11
N ALA A 54 5.96 8.09 6.97
CA ALA A 54 4.74 7.33 6.76
C ALA A 54 3.96 7.79 5.51
N GLN A 55 3.90 9.10 5.26
CA GLN A 55 3.31 9.65 4.04
C GLN A 55 4.06 9.14 2.79
N LYS A 56 5.39 9.26 2.78
CA LYS A 56 6.23 8.84 1.65
C LYS A 56 6.09 7.33 1.38
N ALA A 57 6.06 6.50 2.43
CA ALA A 57 5.85 5.06 2.29
C ALA A 57 4.47 4.73 1.68
N ALA A 58 3.42 5.44 2.07
CA ALA A 58 2.08 5.24 1.50
C ALA A 58 1.98 5.73 0.04
N GLU A 59 2.70 6.79 -0.32
CA GLU A 59 2.82 7.27 -1.70
C GLU A 59 3.56 6.27 -2.59
N GLU A 60 4.67 5.70 -2.10
CA GLU A 60 5.44 4.67 -2.80
C GLU A 60 4.59 3.41 -3.02
N ALA A 61 3.91 2.94 -1.98
CA ALA A 61 3.01 1.79 -2.08
C ALA A 61 1.86 2.03 -3.07
N LEU A 62 1.31 3.25 -3.13
CA LEU A 62 0.30 3.59 -4.14
C LEU A 62 0.86 3.64 -5.56
N ARG A 63 2.11 4.10 -5.72
CA ARG A 63 2.81 4.13 -7.01
C ARG A 63 3.03 2.70 -7.52
N GLU A 64 3.56 1.82 -6.68
CA GLU A 64 3.74 0.40 -7.00
C GLU A 64 2.41 -0.30 -7.30
N HIS A 65 1.38 -0.07 -6.48
CA HIS A 65 0.04 -0.63 -6.69
C HIS A 65 -0.58 -0.20 -8.03
N LYS A 66 -0.31 1.03 -8.47
CA LYS A 66 -0.71 1.54 -9.79
C LYS A 66 0.09 0.94 -10.94
N LEU A 67 1.38 0.74 -10.78
CA LEU A 67 2.20 0.06 -11.79
C LEU A 67 1.75 -1.39 -11.97
N ASN A 68 1.43 -2.08 -10.88
CA ASN A 68 0.91 -3.46 -10.92
C ASN A 68 -0.48 -3.56 -11.57
N TYR A 69 -1.24 -2.47 -11.66
CA TYR A 69 -2.51 -2.46 -12.42
C TYR A 69 -2.28 -2.62 -13.93
N HIS A 70 -1.17 -2.09 -14.46
CA HIS A 70 -0.86 -2.27 -15.88
C HIS A 70 -0.59 -3.75 -16.21
N GLU A 71 -0.06 -4.54 -15.28
CA GLU A 71 0.09 -6.00 -15.44
C GLU A 71 -1.26 -6.75 -15.42
N LEU A 72 -2.31 -6.15 -14.88
CA LEU A 72 -3.66 -6.72 -14.85
C LEU A 72 -4.46 -6.44 -16.14
N VAL A 73 -4.19 -5.33 -16.84
CA VAL A 73 -4.98 -4.87 -18.01
C VAL A 73 -4.28 -5.13 -19.34
N ALA A 74 -2.95 -5.30 -19.36
CA ALA A 74 -2.17 -5.47 -20.58
C ALA A 74 -1.97 -6.93 -21.04
N GLY A 75 -2.64 -7.91 -20.41
CA GLY A 75 -2.62 -9.33 -20.79
C GLY A 75 -3.99 -9.82 -21.21
#